data_AF-A0A1E9AWL1-F1
#
_entry.id   AF-A0A1E9AWL1-F1
#
_cell.length_a   1.000
_cell.length_b   1.000
_cell.length_c   1.000
_cell.angle_alpha   90.00
_cell.angle_beta   90.00
_cell.angle_gamma   90.00
#
_symmetry.space_group_name_H-M   'P 1'
#
loop_
_entity.id
_entity.type
_entity.pdbx_description
1 polymer ?
#
loop_
_entity_poly.entity_id
_entity_poly.type
_entity_poly.pdbx_seq_one_letter_code
_entity_poly.pdbx_strand_id
1 'polypeptide(L)'
;MKLIEHELVDRYIYYLQRYIPYDKQKDARDDFLEILKDRLPEIYTEDDIKKELNRMGNPYEFASAYSEGGNFLISGKNYEIFVAFLKMLSVSALIGIILFIFNYFNRFVSANLFDLLKSLVISIFILSLLPSWICEKIKTTKILKALTEDWDIDNLYETKDFKIEKYEIALHLVTFSMYFMLQTYIITASINISIVTYTFIMFLFFINVLSDNLKLSENTIVSKIMYLEYFVDIFTIISFIIMTNHFIPKVFIIKVIMLMSLINLILNTYNISKSKNILLSRKKRKKNKYKRRNKKDRENS
;
A
#
# COMPACT_ATOMS: atom_id res chain seq x y z
N MET A 1 4.25 -34.94 2.28
CA MET A 1 3.90 -33.55 1.91
C MET A 1 5.19 -32.77 1.90
N LYS A 2 5.53 -32.04 0.83
CA LYS A 2 6.77 -31.25 0.86
C LYS A 2 6.62 -30.09 1.85
N LEU A 3 7.67 -29.74 2.60
CA LEU A 3 7.63 -28.66 3.60
C LEU A 3 7.07 -27.34 3.03
N ILE A 4 7.41 -27.05 1.77
CA ILE A 4 6.97 -25.88 0.99
C ILE A 4 5.45 -25.90 0.70
N GLU A 5 4.83 -27.07 0.63
CA GLU A 5 3.39 -27.21 0.37
C GLU A 5 2.56 -26.97 1.64
N HIS A 6 3.20 -26.88 2.81
CA HIS A 6 2.52 -26.62 4.07
C HIS A 6 2.14 -25.13 4.19
N GLU A 7 0.86 -24.86 4.39
CA GLU A 7 0.28 -23.52 4.36
C GLU A 7 0.96 -22.51 5.29
N LEU A 8 1.32 -22.92 6.52
CA LEU A 8 2.02 -22.03 7.47
C LEU A 8 3.45 -21.70 7.03
N VAL A 9 4.12 -22.64 6.37
CA VAL A 9 5.50 -22.47 5.90
C VAL A 9 5.51 -21.56 4.67
N ASP A 10 4.59 -21.79 3.71
CA ASP A 10 4.41 -20.90 2.54
C ASP A 10 4.09 -19.46 2.97
N ARG A 11 3.22 -19.28 3.97
CA ARG A 11 2.93 -17.96 4.53
C ARG A 11 4.16 -17.34 5.20
N TYR A 12 4.91 -18.10 5.99
CA TYR A 12 6.11 -17.58 6.64
C TYR A 12 7.13 -17.10 5.59
N ILE A 13 7.37 -17.91 4.56
CA ILE A 13 8.26 -17.57 3.43
C ILE A 13 7.76 -16.31 2.71
N TYR A 14 6.45 -16.19 2.49
CA TYR A 14 5.87 -14.99 1.87
C TYR A 14 6.14 -13.72 2.71
N TYR A 15 5.95 -13.77 4.03
CA TYR A 15 6.28 -12.64 4.90
C TYR A 15 7.78 -12.37 4.94
N LEU A 16 8.60 -13.43 4.97
CA LEU A 16 10.06 -13.33 4.96
C LEU A 16 10.56 -12.60 3.71
N GLN A 17 10.19 -13.09 2.53
CA GLN A 17 10.63 -12.54 1.25
C GLN A 17 10.20 -11.08 1.03
N ARG A 18 9.09 -10.63 1.64
CA ARG A 18 8.62 -9.24 1.54
C ARG A 18 9.60 -8.21 2.09
N TYR A 19 10.46 -8.61 3.01
CA TYR A 19 11.43 -7.74 3.66
C TYR A 19 12.85 -7.93 3.13
N ILE A 20 13.01 -8.77 2.09
CA ILE A 20 14.31 -9.11 1.50
C ILE A 20 14.37 -8.59 0.05
N PRO A 21 15.50 -8.00 -0.37
CA PRO A 21 15.74 -7.64 -1.77
C PRO A 21 15.58 -8.84 -2.72
N TYR A 22 15.02 -8.61 -3.91
CA TYR A 22 14.64 -9.68 -4.86
C TYR A 22 15.77 -10.67 -5.17
N ASP A 23 16.97 -10.15 -5.37
CA ASP A 23 18.19 -10.91 -5.66
C ASP A 23 18.57 -11.88 -4.54
N LYS A 24 18.15 -11.60 -3.30
CA LYS A 24 18.43 -12.41 -2.11
C LYS A 24 17.22 -13.24 -1.63
N GLN A 25 16.04 -13.05 -2.23
CA GLN A 25 14.81 -13.74 -1.79
C GLN A 25 14.86 -15.26 -1.98
N LYS A 26 15.57 -15.72 -3.01
CA LYS A 26 15.72 -17.15 -3.28
C LYS A 26 16.62 -17.79 -2.23
N ASP A 27 17.80 -17.21 -2.02
CA ASP A 27 18.79 -17.69 -1.05
C ASP A 27 18.19 -17.70 0.36
N ALA A 28 17.54 -16.61 0.78
CA ALA A 28 16.88 -16.55 2.08
C ALA A 28 15.75 -17.57 2.26
N ARG A 29 15.01 -17.90 1.18
CA ARG A 29 13.97 -18.94 1.22
C ARG A 29 14.61 -20.32 1.38
N ASP A 30 15.65 -20.59 0.62
CA ASP A 30 16.30 -21.89 0.62
C ASP A 30 17.02 -22.12 1.96
N ASP A 31 17.72 -21.12 2.50
CA ASP A 31 18.32 -21.13 3.84
C ASP A 31 17.27 -21.34 4.94
N PHE A 32 16.15 -20.62 4.88
CA PHE A 32 15.05 -20.79 5.83
C PHE A 32 14.50 -22.22 5.81
N LEU A 33 14.29 -22.79 4.62
CA LEU A 33 13.78 -24.14 4.45
C LEU A 33 14.76 -25.20 4.96
N GLU A 34 16.06 -25.00 4.75
CA GLU A 34 17.12 -25.86 5.27
C GLU A 34 17.14 -25.84 6.79
N ILE A 35 17.18 -24.65 7.41
CA ILE A 35 17.16 -24.51 8.87
C ILE A 35 15.88 -25.10 9.47
N LEU A 36 14.72 -24.92 8.82
CA LEU A 36 13.47 -25.49 9.30
C LEU A 36 13.47 -27.01 9.20
N LYS A 37 14.01 -27.57 8.12
CA LYS A 37 14.11 -29.01 7.91
C LYS A 37 15.04 -29.66 8.93
N ASP A 38 16.16 -29.02 9.27
CA ASP A 38 17.13 -29.53 10.25
C ASP A 38 16.59 -29.51 11.69
N ARG A 39 15.68 -28.57 12.00
CA ARG A 39 15.05 -28.46 13.32
C ARG A 39 13.84 -29.37 13.51
N LEU A 40 13.25 -29.85 12.41
CA LEU A 40 12.11 -30.75 12.45
C LEU A 40 12.56 -32.21 12.57
N PRO A 41 11.82 -33.05 13.30
CA PRO A 41 12.05 -34.50 13.29
C PRO A 41 11.73 -35.08 11.90
N GLU A 42 12.28 -36.26 11.58
CA GLU A 42 12.02 -36.96 10.31
C GLU A 42 10.52 -37.14 10.02
N ILE A 43 9.73 -37.34 11.07
CA ILE A 43 8.27 -37.38 11.04
C ILE A 43 7.77 -36.25 11.93
N TYR A 44 7.23 -35.20 11.32
CA TYR A 44 6.74 -34.00 12.01
C TYR A 44 5.23 -33.86 11.92
N THR A 45 4.66 -33.21 12.94
CA THR A 45 3.24 -32.83 13.01
C THR A 45 3.06 -31.31 12.76
N GLU A 46 1.82 -30.87 12.60
CA GLU A 46 1.51 -29.43 12.44
C GLU A 46 1.92 -28.61 13.69
N ASP A 47 1.86 -29.20 14.88
CA ASP A 47 2.25 -28.53 16.12
C ASP A 47 3.78 -28.38 16.24
N ASP A 48 4.55 -29.33 15.67
CA ASP A 48 6.02 -29.21 15.58
C ASP A 48 6.42 -28.06 14.66
N ILE A 49 5.77 -27.94 13.50
CA ILE A 49 5.97 -26.81 12.58
C ILE A 49 5.68 -25.48 13.30
N LYS A 50 4.56 -25.39 14.02
CA LYS A 50 4.20 -24.15 14.73
C LYS A 50 5.22 -23.79 15.81
N LYS A 51 5.71 -24.78 16.54
CA LYS A 51 6.70 -24.58 17.60
C LYS A 51 8.02 -24.07 17.02
N GLU A 52 8.49 -24.66 15.92
CA GLU A 52 9.73 -24.23 15.28
C GLU A 52 9.62 -22.86 14.61
N LEU A 53 8.52 -22.57 13.92
CA LEU A 53 8.27 -21.23 13.35
C LEU A 53 8.17 -20.15 14.43
N ASN A 54 7.59 -20.45 15.60
CA ASN A 54 7.62 -19.53 16.75
C ASN A 54 9.04 -19.32 17.29
N ARG A 55 9.86 -20.38 17.35
CA ARG A 55 11.28 -20.29 17.76
C ARG A 55 12.14 -19.50 16.78
N MET A 56 11.82 -19.57 15.49
CA MET A 56 12.47 -18.75 14.46
C MET A 56 12.17 -17.26 14.60
N GLY A 57 11.10 -16.90 15.30
CA GLY A 57 10.74 -15.51 15.57
C GLY A 57 10.11 -14.82 14.37
N ASN A 58 10.12 -13.48 14.39
CA ASN A 58 9.45 -12.67 13.38
C ASN A 58 10.16 -12.81 12.01
N PRO A 59 9.44 -13.10 10.91
CA PRO A 59 10.02 -13.14 9.55
C PRO A 59 10.80 -11.87 9.18
N TYR A 60 10.40 -10.71 9.70
CA TYR A 60 11.14 -9.45 9.53
C TYR A 60 12.52 -9.48 10.20
N GLU A 61 12.62 -10.04 11.40
CA GLU A 61 13.90 -10.14 12.10
C GLU A 61 14.81 -11.14 11.40
N PHE A 62 14.27 -12.25 10.91
CA PHE A 62 15.02 -13.18 10.05
C PHE A 62 15.48 -12.49 8.75
N ALA A 63 14.60 -11.72 8.10
CA ALA A 63 14.93 -10.97 6.89
C ALA A 63 16.03 -9.91 7.09
N SER A 64 16.19 -9.39 8.31
CA SER A 64 17.21 -8.39 8.61
C SER A 64 18.64 -8.90 8.36
N ALA A 65 18.88 -10.22 8.46
CA ALA A 65 20.15 -10.83 8.10
C ALA A 65 20.50 -10.70 6.61
N TYR A 66 19.50 -10.51 5.75
CA TYR A 66 19.63 -10.34 4.30
C TYR A 66 19.46 -8.88 3.86
N SER A 67 19.28 -7.95 4.82
CA SER A 67 18.97 -6.55 4.56
C SER A 67 20.16 -5.69 4.14
N GLU A 68 21.40 -6.20 4.20
CA GLU A 68 22.56 -5.48 3.69
C GLU A 68 22.38 -5.18 2.20
N GLY A 69 22.62 -3.91 1.85
CA GLY A 69 22.06 -3.26 0.66
C GLY A 69 22.47 -3.91 -0.66
N GLY A 70 21.48 -4.42 -1.39
CA GLY A 70 21.62 -4.54 -2.84
C GLY A 70 21.81 -3.15 -3.45
N ASN A 71 22.55 -3.05 -4.57
CA ASN A 71 22.84 -1.79 -5.27
C ASN A 71 21.61 -1.20 -6.02
N PHE A 72 20.40 -1.52 -5.58
CA PHE A 72 19.16 -1.20 -6.28
C PHE A 72 18.38 -0.10 -5.54
N LEU A 73 17.85 0.87 -6.29
CA LEU A 73 17.01 1.94 -5.73
C LEU A 73 15.67 1.39 -5.20
N ILE A 74 15.07 0.43 -5.91
CA ILE A 74 13.81 -0.21 -5.57
C ILE A 74 13.96 -1.69 -5.91
N SER A 75 13.60 -2.58 -4.99
CA SER A 75 13.74 -4.02 -5.17
C SER A 75 12.47 -4.79 -4.79
N GLY A 76 12.43 -6.09 -5.13
CA GLY A 76 11.37 -7.01 -4.72
C GLY A 76 9.96 -6.52 -5.05
N LYS A 77 9.05 -6.68 -4.08
CA LYS A 77 7.63 -6.28 -4.20
C LYS A 77 7.46 -4.80 -4.56
N ASN A 78 8.34 -3.91 -4.10
CA ASN A 78 8.19 -2.48 -4.36
C ASN A 78 8.55 -2.10 -5.79
N TYR A 79 9.36 -2.90 -6.48
CA TYR A 79 9.60 -2.71 -7.91
C TYR A 79 8.34 -3.05 -8.73
N GLU A 80 7.65 -4.13 -8.37
CA GLU A 80 6.36 -4.48 -8.99
C GLU A 80 5.31 -3.38 -8.74
N ILE A 81 5.26 -2.83 -7.53
CA ILE A 81 4.39 -1.70 -7.17
C ILE A 81 4.76 -0.46 -8.00
N PHE A 82 6.05 -0.14 -8.12
CA PHE A 82 6.52 0.95 -8.97
C PHE A 82 6.01 0.81 -10.41
N VAL A 83 6.19 -0.37 -11.03
CA VAL A 83 5.72 -0.64 -12.39
C VAL A 83 4.19 -0.53 -12.50
N ALA A 84 3.46 -1.01 -11.48
CA ALA A 84 2.01 -0.90 -11.44
C ALA A 84 1.54 0.56 -11.36
N PHE A 85 2.15 1.39 -10.51
CA PHE A 85 1.85 2.82 -10.41
C PHE A 85 2.25 3.58 -11.66
N LEU A 86 3.39 3.24 -12.29
CA LEU A 86 3.79 3.85 -13.55
C LEU A 86 2.71 3.63 -14.62
N LYS A 87 2.16 2.43 -14.73
CA LYS A 87 1.05 2.12 -15.65
C LYS A 87 -0.24 2.85 -15.25
N MET A 88 -0.61 2.81 -13.97
CA MET A 88 -1.82 3.45 -13.46
C MET A 88 -1.80 4.96 -13.70
N LEU A 89 -0.71 5.63 -13.33
CA LEU A 89 -0.54 7.07 -13.51
C LEU A 89 -0.50 7.44 -15.00
N SER A 90 0.09 6.62 -15.87
CA SER A 90 0.07 6.85 -17.32
C SER A 90 -1.35 6.80 -17.89
N VAL A 91 -2.14 5.80 -17.48
CA VAL A 91 -3.55 5.69 -17.88
C VAL A 91 -4.37 6.86 -17.31
N SER A 92 -4.16 7.22 -16.03
CA SER A 92 -4.84 8.36 -15.42
C SER A 92 -4.48 9.69 -16.08
N ALA A 93 -3.22 9.89 -16.47
CA ALA A 93 -2.80 11.08 -17.21
C ALA A 93 -3.51 11.16 -18.55
N LEU A 94 -3.59 10.05 -19.29
CA LEU A 94 -4.31 9.99 -20.56
C LEU A 94 -5.80 10.34 -20.38
N ILE A 95 -6.47 9.75 -19.39
CA ILE A 95 -7.87 10.05 -19.06
C ILE A 95 -8.02 11.53 -18.68
N GLY A 96 -7.12 12.05 -17.84
CA GLY A 96 -7.10 13.44 -17.41
C GLY A 96 -6.96 14.42 -18.57
N ILE A 97 -6.08 14.14 -19.55
CA ILE A 97 -5.93 14.93 -20.78
C ILE A 97 -7.21 14.88 -21.61
N ILE A 98 -7.79 13.70 -21.82
CA ILE A 98 -9.02 13.54 -22.61
C ILE A 98 -10.15 14.37 -21.98
N LEU A 99 -10.35 14.24 -20.67
CA LEU A 99 -11.34 15.02 -19.93
C LEU A 99 -11.05 16.53 -19.98
N PHE A 100 -9.78 16.92 -19.93
CA PHE A 100 -9.37 18.30 -20.08
C PHE A 100 -9.76 18.86 -21.46
N ILE A 101 -9.45 18.13 -22.55
CA ILE A 101 -9.79 18.54 -23.91
C ILE A 101 -11.29 18.71 -24.07
N PHE A 102 -12.10 17.76 -23.57
CA PHE A 102 -13.56 17.84 -23.65
C PHE A 102 -14.15 19.05 -22.94
N ASN A 103 -13.59 19.45 -21.78
CA ASN A 103 -14.14 20.53 -20.97
C ASN A 103 -13.51 21.91 -21.24
N TYR A 104 -12.29 21.95 -21.77
CA TYR A 104 -11.47 23.16 -21.88
C TYR A 104 -10.76 23.26 -23.25
N PHE A 105 -11.40 22.79 -24.32
CA PHE A 105 -10.83 22.74 -25.68
C PHE A 105 -10.14 24.05 -26.11
N ASN A 106 -10.78 25.20 -25.90
CA ASN A 106 -10.21 26.51 -26.29
C ASN A 106 -8.88 26.80 -25.60
N ARG A 107 -8.69 26.34 -24.36
CA ARG A 107 -7.43 26.51 -23.63
C ARG A 107 -6.36 25.54 -24.14
N PHE A 108 -6.78 24.33 -24.50
CA PHE A 108 -5.88 23.34 -25.08
C PHE A 108 -5.27 23.82 -26.40
N VAL A 109 -6.09 24.43 -27.28
CA VAL A 109 -5.61 24.97 -28.56
C VAL A 109 -4.55 26.06 -28.38
N SER A 110 -4.68 26.88 -27.33
CA SER A 110 -3.69 27.92 -27.01
C SER A 110 -2.46 27.43 -26.24
N ALA A 111 -2.41 26.16 -25.85
CA ALA A 111 -1.37 25.64 -24.97
C ALA A 111 -0.09 25.28 -25.73
N ASN A 112 1.06 25.46 -25.08
CA ASN A 112 2.30 24.85 -25.56
C ASN A 112 2.29 23.34 -25.27
N LEU A 113 2.01 22.54 -26.31
CA LEU A 113 1.91 21.09 -26.20
C LEU A 113 3.20 20.43 -25.68
N PHE A 114 4.37 20.95 -26.06
CA PHE A 114 5.64 20.39 -25.63
C PHE A 114 5.84 20.55 -24.11
N ASP A 115 5.58 21.75 -23.58
CA ASP A 115 5.71 22.03 -22.15
C ASP A 115 4.71 21.21 -21.32
N LEU A 116 3.48 21.08 -21.84
CA LEU A 116 2.44 20.25 -21.23
C LEU A 116 2.89 18.79 -21.17
N LEU A 117 3.29 18.19 -22.30
CA LEU A 117 3.74 16.79 -22.34
C LEU A 117 4.97 16.56 -21.46
N LYS A 118 5.95 17.47 -21.52
CA LYS A 118 7.13 17.43 -20.64
C LYS A 118 6.73 17.41 -19.17
N SER A 119 5.84 18.31 -18.76
CA SER A 119 5.39 18.38 -17.37
C SER A 119 4.68 17.11 -16.92
N LEU A 120 3.84 16.51 -17.77
CA LEU A 120 3.11 15.29 -17.45
C LEU A 120 4.04 14.09 -17.36
N VAL A 121 4.97 13.93 -18.29
CA VAL A 121 5.97 12.83 -18.25
C VAL A 121 6.82 12.93 -16.98
N ILE A 122 7.28 14.13 -16.63
CA ILE A 122 8.02 14.37 -15.39
C ILE A 122 7.16 14.01 -14.17
N SER A 123 5.90 14.45 -14.12
CA SER A 123 5.00 14.15 -13.02
C SER A 123 4.72 12.65 -12.89
N ILE A 124 4.43 11.93 -13.98
CA ILE A 124 4.23 10.48 -13.96
C ILE A 124 5.46 9.77 -13.40
N PHE A 125 6.66 10.15 -13.85
CA PHE A 125 7.90 9.53 -13.40
C PHE A 125 8.18 9.81 -11.93
N ILE A 126 8.06 11.07 -11.49
CA ILE A 126 8.31 11.46 -10.09
C ILE A 126 7.28 10.80 -9.15
N LEU A 127 5.99 10.85 -9.51
CA LEU A 127 4.90 10.29 -8.70
C LEU A 127 4.91 8.76 -8.66
N SER A 128 5.50 8.08 -9.63
CA SER A 128 5.71 6.63 -9.54
C SER A 128 6.97 6.27 -8.74
N LEU A 129 8.08 6.95 -9.02
CA LEU A 129 9.39 6.61 -8.47
C LEU A 129 9.52 6.98 -6.98
N LEU A 130 9.28 8.25 -6.62
CA LEU A 130 9.56 8.73 -5.25
C LEU A 130 8.69 8.04 -4.19
N PRO A 131 7.36 7.87 -4.38
CA PRO A 131 6.55 7.12 -3.42
C PRO A 131 7.01 5.69 -3.22
N SER A 132 7.34 4.98 -4.30
CA SER A 132 7.82 3.60 -4.25
C SER A 132 9.17 3.48 -3.56
N TRP A 133 10.07 4.44 -3.79
CA TRP A 133 11.36 4.54 -3.11
C TRP A 133 11.21 4.83 -1.61
N ILE A 134 10.30 5.73 -1.23
CA ILE A 134 9.99 6.01 0.18
C ILE A 134 9.44 4.75 0.87
N CYS A 135 8.55 4.00 0.20
CA CYS A 135 8.04 2.74 0.73
C CYS A 135 9.16 1.70 0.93
N GLU A 136 10.15 1.63 0.03
CA GLU A 136 11.32 0.79 0.19
C GLU A 136 12.14 1.18 1.43
N LYS A 137 12.39 2.49 1.61
CA LYS A 137 13.17 2.97 2.76
C LYS A 137 12.44 2.78 4.08
N ILE A 138 11.12 3.01 4.14
CA ILE A 138 10.34 2.80 5.36
C ILE A 138 10.47 1.36 5.88
N LYS A 139 10.48 0.36 4.99
CA LYS A 139 10.66 -1.06 5.38
C LYS A 139 11.97 -1.31 6.12
N THR A 140 13.04 -0.61 5.75
CA THR A 140 14.37 -0.77 6.36
C THR A 140 14.55 0.00 7.68
N THR A 141 13.58 0.82 8.07
CA THR A 141 13.71 1.70 9.25
C THR A 141 13.10 1.09 10.51
N LYS A 142 13.63 1.48 11.68
CA LYS A 142 13.06 1.17 13.01
C LYS A 142 11.58 1.55 13.17
N ILE A 143 11.04 2.39 12.28
CA ILE A 143 9.63 2.77 12.22
C ILE A 143 8.75 1.54 11.99
N LEU A 144 9.17 0.63 11.10
CA LEU A 144 8.42 -0.62 10.86
C LEU A 144 8.37 -1.49 12.12
N LYS A 145 9.48 -1.59 12.86
CA LYS A 145 9.57 -2.31 14.15
C LYS A 145 8.63 -1.74 15.22
N ALA A 146 8.37 -0.43 15.20
CA ALA A 146 7.40 0.23 16.08
C ALA A 146 5.94 0.08 15.60
N LEU A 147 5.75 -0.26 14.32
CA LEU A 147 4.43 -0.42 13.71
C LEU A 147 3.94 -1.87 13.75
N THR A 148 4.82 -2.87 13.70
CA THR A 148 4.52 -4.30 13.80
C THR A 148 4.10 -4.70 15.21
N GLU A 149 2.99 -5.44 15.34
CA GLU A 149 2.56 -6.05 16.61
C GLU A 149 3.59 -7.10 17.09
N ASP A 150 3.56 -7.43 18.39
CA ASP A 150 4.38 -8.50 18.95
C ASP A 150 4.15 -9.82 18.18
N TRP A 151 5.25 -10.51 17.86
CA TRP A 151 5.22 -11.71 17.04
C TRP A 151 4.45 -12.85 17.72
N ASP A 152 3.47 -13.39 16.99
CA ASP A 152 2.78 -14.63 17.31
C ASP A 152 2.45 -15.35 15.99
N ILE A 153 2.83 -16.63 15.86
CA ILE A 153 2.46 -17.44 14.70
C ILE A 153 0.96 -17.46 14.45
N ASP A 154 0.19 -17.23 15.51
CA ASP A 154 -1.26 -17.18 15.46
C ASP A 154 -1.82 -15.94 14.75
N ASN A 155 -0.94 -15.00 14.37
CA ASN A 155 -1.17 -13.87 13.47
C ASN A 155 -0.73 -14.16 12.02
N LEU A 156 0.04 -15.22 11.77
CA LEU A 156 0.51 -15.67 10.45
C LEU A 156 -0.61 -16.35 9.63
N TYR A 157 -1.84 -15.84 9.75
CA TYR A 157 -3.01 -16.41 9.09
C TYR A 157 -3.56 -15.60 7.90
N GLU A 158 -2.88 -14.53 7.48
CA GLU A 158 -3.29 -13.83 6.27
C GLU A 158 -3.15 -14.75 5.05
N THR A 159 -4.24 -14.83 4.29
CA THR A 159 -4.26 -15.53 3.01
C THR A 159 -3.37 -14.77 2.03
N LYS A 160 -2.62 -15.50 1.20
CA LYS A 160 -1.73 -15.00 0.13
C LYS A 160 -2.42 -13.95 -0.77
N ASP A 161 -3.75 -14.06 -0.91
CA ASP A 161 -4.58 -13.17 -1.71
C ASP A 161 -4.97 -11.89 -0.96
N PHE A 162 -4.10 -10.88 -1.00
CA PHE A 162 -4.52 -9.50 -0.85
C PHE A 162 -5.23 -9.08 -2.13
N LYS A 163 -6.56 -9.17 -2.15
CA LYS A 163 -7.36 -8.66 -3.25
C LYS A 163 -7.67 -7.20 -2.97
N ILE A 164 -6.88 -6.31 -3.54
CA ILE A 164 -7.30 -4.91 -3.74
C ILE A 164 -8.70 -4.98 -4.35
N GLU A 165 -9.67 -4.36 -3.70
CA GLU A 165 -11.03 -4.42 -4.22
C GLU A 165 -11.06 -3.63 -5.53
N LYS A 166 -11.74 -4.15 -6.56
CA LYS A 166 -11.75 -3.51 -7.90
C LYS A 166 -12.20 -2.05 -7.85
N TYR A 167 -13.03 -1.68 -6.86
CA TYR A 167 -13.45 -0.31 -6.65
C TYR A 167 -12.32 0.61 -6.18
N GLU A 168 -11.34 0.12 -5.40
CA GLU A 168 -10.22 0.93 -4.91
C GLU A 168 -9.34 1.36 -6.08
N ILE A 169 -9.04 0.42 -6.98
CA ILE A 169 -8.31 0.73 -8.23
C ILE A 169 -9.06 1.77 -9.05
N ALA A 170 -10.39 1.63 -9.18
CA ALA A 170 -11.21 2.59 -9.91
C ALA A 170 -11.21 3.98 -9.25
N LEU A 171 -11.27 4.04 -7.91
CA LEU A 171 -11.24 5.29 -7.15
C LEU A 171 -9.90 6.01 -7.33
N HIS A 172 -8.77 5.29 -7.19
CA HIS A 172 -7.43 5.86 -7.45
C HIS A 172 -7.29 6.35 -8.89
N LEU A 173 -7.76 5.58 -9.88
CA LEU A 173 -7.73 5.99 -11.28
C LEU A 173 -8.48 7.31 -11.50
N VAL A 174 -9.70 7.45 -10.96
CA VAL A 174 -10.49 8.67 -11.07
C VAL A 174 -9.79 9.84 -10.38
N THR A 175 -9.33 9.66 -9.13
CA THR A 175 -8.64 10.70 -8.36
C THR A 175 -7.39 11.19 -9.08
N PHE A 176 -6.51 10.29 -9.52
CA PHE A 176 -5.28 10.66 -10.23
C PHE A 176 -5.58 11.34 -11.57
N SER A 177 -6.62 10.90 -12.28
CA SER A 177 -7.03 11.55 -13.54
C SER A 177 -7.45 13.00 -13.30
N MET A 178 -8.17 13.26 -12.21
CA MET A 178 -8.56 14.63 -11.84
C MET A 178 -7.35 15.48 -11.42
N TYR A 179 -6.36 14.91 -10.73
CA TYR A 179 -5.12 15.63 -10.44
C TYR A 179 -4.33 16.00 -11.71
N PHE A 180 -4.19 15.09 -12.68
CA PHE A 180 -3.55 15.40 -13.97
C PHE A 180 -4.35 16.43 -14.78
N MET A 181 -5.68 16.34 -14.74
CA MET A 181 -6.55 17.35 -15.34
C MET A 181 -6.38 18.72 -14.66
N LEU A 182 -6.24 18.76 -13.33
CA LEU A 182 -5.99 19.98 -12.58
C LEU A 182 -4.61 20.58 -12.88
N GLN A 183 -3.57 19.74 -12.94
CA GLN A 183 -2.23 20.13 -13.35
C GLN A 183 -2.26 20.79 -14.74
N THR A 184 -2.92 20.13 -15.70
CA THR A 184 -3.09 20.64 -17.07
C THR A 184 -3.87 21.96 -17.08
N TYR A 185 -4.94 22.05 -16.30
CA TYR A 185 -5.74 23.27 -16.16
C TYR A 185 -4.93 24.45 -15.66
N ILE A 186 -4.00 24.23 -14.72
CA ILE A 186 -3.16 25.29 -14.14
C ILE A 186 -2.07 25.72 -15.12
N ILE A 187 -1.40 24.77 -15.78
CA ILE A 187 -0.35 25.06 -16.76
C ILE A 187 -0.91 25.85 -17.95
N THR A 188 -2.15 25.58 -18.34
CA THR A 188 -2.84 26.26 -19.44
C THR A 188 -3.69 27.45 -18.99
N ALA A 189 -3.66 27.80 -17.70
CA ALA A 189 -4.44 28.92 -17.19
C ALA A 189 -3.85 30.25 -17.70
N SER A 190 -4.73 31.14 -18.18
CA SER A 190 -4.38 32.53 -18.47
C SER A 190 -4.13 33.36 -17.20
N ILE A 191 -4.67 32.92 -16.07
CA ILE A 191 -4.43 33.51 -14.74
C ILE A 191 -3.12 32.94 -14.22
N ASN A 192 -2.18 33.82 -13.86
CA ASN A 192 -0.89 33.46 -13.32
C ASN A 192 -1.07 32.91 -11.89
N ILE A 193 -1.40 31.63 -11.77
CA ILE A 193 -1.46 30.92 -10.49
C ILE A 193 -0.05 30.88 -9.92
N SER A 194 0.11 31.27 -8.65
CA SER A 194 1.45 31.34 -8.05
C SER A 194 2.16 29.98 -8.09
N ILE A 195 3.48 30.01 -8.31
CA ILE A 195 4.33 28.81 -8.27
C ILE A 195 4.16 28.03 -6.96
N VAL A 196 3.93 28.74 -5.86
CA VAL A 196 3.68 28.17 -4.52
C VAL A 196 2.40 27.36 -4.51
N THR A 197 1.32 27.92 -5.07
CA THR A 197 0.01 27.25 -5.18
C THR A 197 0.09 25.99 -6.04
N TYR A 198 0.77 26.07 -7.19
CA TYR A 198 1.00 24.90 -8.05
C TYR A 198 1.81 23.81 -7.34
N THR A 199 2.93 24.20 -6.70
CA THR A 199 3.80 23.27 -5.97
C THR A 199 3.04 22.57 -4.85
N PHE A 200 2.18 23.29 -4.13
CA PHE A 200 1.36 22.72 -3.07
C PHE A 200 0.33 21.71 -3.61
N ILE A 201 -0.27 21.93 -4.78
CA ILE A 201 -1.16 20.93 -5.40
C ILE A 201 -0.38 19.68 -5.82
N MET A 202 0.80 19.85 -6.41
CA MET A 202 1.65 18.71 -6.76
C MET A 202 2.09 17.94 -5.52
N PHE A 203 2.32 18.64 -4.40
CA PHE A 203 2.54 18.01 -3.10
C PHE A 203 1.30 17.24 -2.61
N LEU A 204 0.10 17.79 -2.72
CA LEU A 204 -1.15 17.09 -2.40
C LEU A 204 -1.32 15.83 -3.28
N PHE A 205 -1.03 15.93 -4.58
CA PHE A 205 -1.07 14.78 -5.47
C PHE A 205 -0.06 13.71 -5.01
N PHE A 206 1.17 14.13 -4.71
CA PHE A 206 2.21 13.25 -4.23
C PHE A 206 1.84 12.51 -2.95
N ILE A 207 1.30 13.18 -1.93
CA ILE A 207 0.93 12.50 -0.66
C ILE A 207 -0.24 11.51 -0.84
N ASN A 208 -1.16 11.79 -1.77
CA ASN A 208 -2.24 10.84 -2.11
C ASN A 208 -1.66 9.59 -2.78
N VAL A 209 -0.78 9.78 -3.77
CA VAL A 209 -0.10 8.64 -4.42
C VAL A 209 0.77 7.87 -3.42
N LEU A 210 1.47 8.56 -2.51
CA LEU A 210 2.26 7.94 -1.44
C LEU A 210 1.40 7.13 -0.48
N SER A 211 0.24 7.65 -0.08
CA SER A 211 -0.71 6.94 0.76
C SER A 211 -1.12 5.61 0.11
N ASP A 212 -1.49 5.64 -1.17
CA ASP A 212 -1.92 4.45 -1.91
C ASP A 212 -0.76 3.47 -2.12
N ASN A 213 0.45 3.98 -2.35
CA ASN A 213 1.65 3.17 -2.51
C ASN A 213 2.01 2.45 -1.21
N LEU A 214 1.89 3.14 -0.07
CA LEU A 214 2.10 2.56 1.25
C LEU A 214 1.09 1.45 1.54
N LYS A 215 -0.19 1.66 1.23
CA LYS A 215 -1.24 0.64 1.36
C LYS A 215 -0.93 -0.62 0.55
N LEU A 216 -0.42 -0.47 -0.67
CA LEU A 216 -0.06 -1.58 -1.55
C LEU A 216 1.25 -2.28 -1.15
N SER A 217 2.22 -1.51 -0.67
CA SER A 217 3.47 -2.03 -0.10
C SER A 217 3.17 -2.89 1.12
N GLU A 218 2.33 -2.38 2.01
CA GLU A 218 2.08 -2.95 3.32
C GLU A 218 0.74 -3.73 3.38
N ASN A 219 0.69 -4.92 2.76
CA ASN A 219 -0.52 -5.77 2.72
C ASN A 219 -1.14 -6.13 4.09
N THR A 220 -0.44 -5.93 5.21
CA THR A 220 -0.68 -6.68 6.47
C THR A 220 -0.89 -5.81 7.71
N ILE A 221 -1.09 -4.49 7.59
CA ILE A 221 -1.36 -3.64 8.77
C ILE A 221 -2.57 -2.75 8.50
N VAL A 222 -3.71 -3.43 8.48
CA VAL A 222 -5.06 -2.91 8.21
C VAL A 222 -5.44 -1.71 9.09
N SER A 223 -4.81 -1.45 10.25
CA SER A 223 -5.21 -0.29 11.08
C SER A 223 -4.35 0.96 10.87
N LYS A 224 -3.03 0.88 11.07
CA LYS A 224 -2.15 2.07 11.11
C LYS A 224 -2.01 2.77 9.75
N ILE A 225 -2.01 2.02 8.66
CA ILE A 225 -1.88 2.59 7.31
C ILE A 225 -3.20 3.15 6.81
N MET A 226 -4.33 2.50 7.16
CA MET A 226 -5.62 3.11 6.92
C MET A 226 -5.75 4.45 7.65
N TYR A 227 -5.27 4.59 8.90
CA TYR A 227 -5.26 5.90 9.59
C TYR A 227 -4.45 6.97 8.85
N LEU A 228 -3.35 6.61 8.18
CA LEU A 228 -2.60 7.52 7.33
C LEU A 228 -3.44 7.95 6.12
N GLU A 229 -4.13 7.01 5.47
CA GLU A 229 -5.04 7.27 4.35
C GLU A 229 -6.16 8.23 4.75
N TYR A 230 -6.79 8.00 5.91
CA TYR A 230 -7.75 8.94 6.50
C TYR A 230 -7.19 10.34 6.69
N PHE A 231 -5.99 10.43 7.26
CA PHE A 231 -5.33 11.70 7.49
C PHE A 231 -5.08 12.43 6.16
N VAL A 232 -4.59 11.72 5.15
CA VAL A 232 -4.33 12.27 3.81
C VAL A 232 -5.62 12.71 3.13
N ASP A 233 -6.70 11.93 3.21
CA ASP A 233 -8.01 12.29 2.65
C ASP A 233 -8.59 13.55 3.32
N ILE A 234 -8.59 13.61 4.66
CA ILE A 234 -9.05 14.77 5.42
C ILE A 234 -8.20 16.00 5.10
N PHE A 235 -6.88 15.84 5.09
CA PHE A 235 -5.95 16.92 4.78
C PHE A 235 -6.14 17.45 3.36
N THR A 236 -6.41 16.56 2.40
CA THR A 236 -6.71 16.92 0.99
C THR A 236 -8.00 17.72 0.88
N ILE A 237 -9.07 17.28 1.55
CA ILE A 237 -10.36 17.99 1.55
C ILE A 237 -10.20 19.39 2.17
N ILE A 238 -9.61 19.50 3.36
CA ILE A 238 -9.40 20.78 4.05
C ILE A 238 -8.54 21.72 3.19
N SER A 239 -7.46 21.19 2.62
CA SER A 239 -6.56 21.96 1.76
C SER A 239 -7.32 22.53 0.55
N PHE A 240 -8.11 21.73 -0.16
CA PHE A 240 -8.86 22.20 -1.31
C PHE A 240 -9.99 23.19 -0.96
N ILE A 241 -10.62 23.06 0.21
CA ILE A 241 -11.57 24.06 0.72
C ILE A 241 -10.88 25.42 0.89
N ILE A 242 -9.71 25.45 1.53
CA ILE A 242 -8.93 26.69 1.73
C ILE A 242 -8.48 27.25 0.38
N MET A 243 -7.95 26.39 -0.50
CA MET A 243 -7.46 26.81 -1.82
C MET A 243 -8.54 27.40 -2.72
N THR A 244 -9.73 26.81 -2.75
CA THR A 244 -10.84 27.30 -3.58
C THR A 244 -11.50 28.58 -3.05
N ASN A 245 -11.25 28.93 -1.79
CA ASN A 245 -11.71 30.18 -1.20
C ASN A 245 -10.72 31.33 -1.40
N HIS A 246 -9.41 31.06 -1.45
CA HIS A 246 -8.38 32.10 -1.42
C HIS A 246 -7.41 32.12 -2.60
N PHE A 247 -7.14 31.00 -3.26
CA PHE A 247 -5.98 30.86 -4.15
C PHE A 247 -6.31 30.40 -5.58
N ILE A 248 -7.40 29.66 -5.81
CA ILE A 248 -7.73 29.05 -7.10
C ILE A 248 -9.22 29.24 -7.41
N PRO A 249 -9.60 29.47 -8.69
CA PRO A 249 -10.99 29.46 -9.08
C PRO A 249 -11.69 28.13 -8.75
N LYS A 250 -12.99 28.23 -8.47
CA LYS A 250 -13.84 27.06 -8.18
C LYS A 250 -14.09 26.26 -9.45
N VAL A 251 -13.18 25.32 -9.75
CA VAL A 251 -13.31 24.36 -10.86
C VAL A 251 -13.96 23.07 -10.39
N PHE A 252 -14.70 22.40 -11.29
CA PHE A 252 -15.36 21.14 -10.97
C PHE A 252 -14.35 20.04 -10.61
N ILE A 253 -13.14 20.09 -11.19
CA ILE A 253 -12.06 19.12 -10.97
C ILE A 253 -11.78 18.95 -9.47
N ILE A 254 -11.67 20.08 -8.74
CA ILE A 254 -11.41 20.07 -7.29
C ILE A 254 -12.58 19.46 -6.53
N LYS A 255 -13.82 19.72 -6.95
CA LYS A 255 -15.02 19.11 -6.33
C LYS A 255 -15.03 17.60 -6.48
N VAL A 256 -14.61 17.09 -7.65
CA VAL A 256 -14.52 15.64 -7.88
C VAL A 256 -13.42 15.02 -7.01
N ILE A 257 -12.24 15.65 -6.89
CA ILE A 257 -11.18 15.18 -6.00
C ILE A 257 -11.68 15.08 -4.56
N MET A 258 -12.30 16.15 -4.03
CA MET A 258 -12.84 16.14 -2.67
C MET A 258 -13.94 15.08 -2.49
N LEU A 259 -14.79 14.87 -3.50
CA LEU A 259 -15.82 13.82 -3.47
C LEU A 259 -15.20 12.42 -3.43
N MET A 260 -14.16 12.16 -4.22
CA MET A 260 -13.47 10.87 -4.20
C MET A 260 -12.78 10.62 -2.85
N SER A 261 -12.11 11.62 -2.26
CA SER A 261 -11.55 11.50 -0.91
C SER A 261 -12.63 11.25 0.15
N LEU A 262 -13.81 11.86 0.01
CA LEU A 262 -14.94 11.60 0.91
C LEU A 262 -15.48 10.17 0.77
N ILE A 263 -15.64 9.69 -0.47
CA ILE A 263 -16.06 8.31 -0.76
C ILE A 263 -15.03 7.33 -0.20
N ASN A 264 -13.74 7.59 -0.39
CA ASN A 264 -12.65 6.77 0.13
C ASN A 264 -12.69 6.68 1.66
N LEU A 265 -12.90 7.82 2.33
CA LEU A 265 -13.06 7.90 3.78
C LEU A 265 -14.23 7.04 4.29
N ILE A 266 -15.37 7.04 3.59
CA ILE A 266 -16.54 6.21 3.93
C ILE A 266 -16.22 4.72 3.72
N LEU A 267 -15.61 4.36 2.60
CA LEU A 267 -15.26 2.98 2.27
C LEU A 267 -14.21 2.40 3.23
N ASN A 268 -13.18 3.16 3.55
CA ASN A 268 -12.20 2.79 4.56
C ASN A 268 -12.84 2.60 5.94
N THR A 269 -13.88 3.37 6.27
CA THR A 269 -14.63 3.22 7.55
C THR A 269 -15.38 1.90 7.59
N TYR A 270 -16.01 1.56 6.47
CA TYR A 270 -16.65 0.27 6.31
C TYR A 270 -15.64 -0.88 6.40
N ASN A 271 -14.49 -0.77 5.73
CA ASN A 271 -13.44 -1.79 5.73
C ASN A 271 -12.82 -2.02 7.11
N ILE A 272 -12.53 -0.95 7.88
CA ILE A 272 -12.07 -1.05 9.27
C ILE A 272 -13.13 -1.72 10.14
N SER A 273 -14.39 -1.31 10.03
CA SER A 273 -15.47 -1.89 10.83
C SER A 273 -15.64 -3.38 10.54
N LYS A 274 -15.63 -3.75 9.25
CA LYS A 274 -15.69 -5.14 8.78
C LYS A 274 -14.50 -5.96 9.29
N SER A 275 -13.27 -5.45 9.17
CA SER A 275 -12.06 -6.15 9.60
C SER A 275 -12.02 -6.34 11.12
N LYS A 276 -12.39 -5.32 11.89
CA LYS A 276 -12.51 -5.39 13.36
C LYS A 276 -13.55 -6.42 13.80
N ASN A 277 -14.70 -6.46 13.15
CA ASN A 277 -15.75 -7.45 13.42
C ASN A 277 -15.30 -8.87 13.09
N ILE A 278 -14.59 -9.06 11.98
CA ILE A 278 -13.98 -10.35 11.63
C ILE A 278 -12.99 -10.78 12.71
N LEU A 279 -12.09 -9.88 13.14
CA LEU A 279 -11.06 -10.17 14.14
C LEU A 279 -11.67 -10.49 15.51
N LEU A 280 -12.70 -9.77 15.93
CA LEU A 280 -13.46 -10.05 17.16
C LEU A 280 -14.20 -11.40 17.09
N SER A 281 -14.84 -11.70 15.96
CA SER A 281 -15.51 -13.00 15.76
C SER A 281 -14.52 -14.17 15.81
N ARG A 282 -13.31 -13.98 15.27
CA ARG A 282 -12.21 -14.95 15.29
C ARG A 282 -11.67 -15.14 16.70
N LYS A 283 -11.41 -14.08 17.47
CA LYS A 283 -11.02 -14.15 18.90
C LYS A 283 -12.08 -14.90 19.72
N LYS A 284 -13.38 -14.65 19.47
CA LYS A 284 -14.50 -15.35 20.12
C LYS A 284 -14.51 -16.85 19.79
N ARG A 285 -14.29 -17.24 18.52
CA ARG A 285 -14.16 -18.65 18.10
C ARG A 285 -12.96 -19.34 18.77
N LYS A 286 -11.80 -18.65 18.85
CA LYS A 286 -10.59 -19.16 19.55
C LYS A 286 -10.87 -19.44 21.03
N LYS A 287 -11.45 -18.47 21.75
CA LYS A 287 -11.82 -18.63 23.18
C LYS A 287 -12.77 -19.82 23.40
N ASN A 288 -13.70 -20.03 22.49
CA ASN A 288 -14.63 -21.16 22.56
C ASN A 288 -13.96 -22.52 22.26
N LYS A 289 -13.00 -22.58 21.32
CA LYS A 289 -12.24 -23.81 21.03
C LYS A 289 -11.34 -24.22 22.21
N TYR A 290 -10.68 -23.24 22.84
CA TYR A 290 -9.84 -23.47 24.03
C TYR A 290 -10.66 -23.97 25.22
N LYS A 291 -11.83 -23.36 25.48
CA LYS A 291 -12.76 -23.83 26.51
C LYS A 291 -13.24 -25.27 26.27
N ARG A 292 -13.44 -25.68 25.02
CA ARG A 292 -13.86 -27.05 24.67
C ARG A 292 -12.74 -28.08 24.86
N ARG A 293 -11.49 -27.74 24.54
CA ARG A 293 -10.31 -28.60 24.80
C ARG A 293 -10.14 -28.83 26.31
N ASN A 294 -10.04 -27.75 27.09
CA ASN A 294 -9.89 -27.85 28.54
C ASN A 294 -11.04 -28.59 29.25
N LYS A 295 -12.24 -28.60 28.65
CA LYS A 295 -13.37 -29.37 29.19
C LYS A 295 -13.20 -30.87 28.93
N LYS A 296 -12.78 -31.26 27.72
CA LYS A 296 -12.46 -32.66 27.39
C LYS A 296 -11.30 -33.22 28.22
N ASP A 297 -10.27 -32.41 28.45
CA ASP A 297 -9.10 -32.85 29.21
C ASP A 297 -9.43 -33.06 30.70
N ARG A 298 -10.45 -32.35 31.23
CA ARG A 298 -10.99 -32.56 32.59
C ARG A 298 -11.98 -33.71 32.70
N GLU A 299 -12.61 -34.12 31.61
CA GLU A 299 -13.55 -35.25 31.58
C GLU A 299 -12.83 -36.59 31.36
N ASN A 300 -11.58 -36.55 30.90
CA ASN A 300 -10.73 -37.72 30.63
C ASN A 300 -9.63 -37.93 31.70
N SER A 301 -9.66 -37.16 32.78
CA SER A 301 -8.80 -37.25 33.98
C SER A 301 -9.64 -37.67 35.18
#